data_AF-A0A822ESR2-F1
#
_entry.id   AF-A0A822ESR2-F1
#
_cell.length_a   1.000
_cell.length_b   1.000
_cell.length_c   1.000
_cell.angle_alpha   90.00
_cell.angle_beta   90.00
_cell.angle_gamma   90.00
#
_symmetry.space_group_name_H-M   'P 1'
#
loop_
_entity.id
_entity.type
_entity.pdbx_description
1 polymer ?
#
loop_
_entity_poly.entity_id
_entity_poly.type
_entity_poly.pdbx_seq_one_letter_code
_entity_poly.pdbx_strand_id
1 'polypeptide(L)' 'PISSQRVQTLSIGKTRRLVLKDCVLNENNSTITCALDETTKTSGQLIVKEEPFDFTDKLKNLKIKRGDKCELQCTVNKPN' A
#
# COMPACT_ATOMS: atom_id res chain seq x y z
N PRO A 1 -3.00 -14.84 -0.18
CA PRO A 1 -4.00 -14.73 -1.27
C PRO A 1 -4.74 -13.40 -1.20
N ILE A 2 -4.91 -12.70 -2.33
CA ILE A 2 -5.64 -11.41 -2.38
C ILE A 2 -7.10 -11.66 -1.98
N SER A 3 -7.65 -10.82 -1.09
CA SER A 3 -9.05 -10.95 -0.65
C SER A 3 -10.02 -10.70 -1.81
N SER A 4 -11.03 -11.54 -1.98
CA SER A 4 -12.02 -11.42 -3.06
C SER A 4 -12.82 -10.13 -3.02
N GLN A 5 -12.93 -9.47 -1.86
CA GLN A 5 -13.61 -8.18 -1.70
C GLN A 5 -12.85 -7.00 -2.32
N ARG A 6 -11.52 -7.15 -2.50
CA ARG A 6 -10.64 -6.12 -3.08
C ARG A 6 -10.37 -6.33 -4.57
N VAL A 7 -10.94 -7.39 -5.15
CA VAL A 7 -10.71 -7.77 -6.54
C VAL A 7 -11.97 -7.54 -7.35
N GLN A 8 -11.85 -6.80 -8.44
CA GLN A 8 -12.93 -6.63 -9.41
C GLN A 8 -12.43 -6.97 -10.82
N THR A 9 -13.13 -7.87 -11.48
CA THR A 9 -12.90 -8.19 -12.90
C THR A 9 -13.96 -7.51 -13.76
N LEU A 10 -13.52 -6.88 -14.84
CA LEU A 10 -14.38 -6.17 -15.78
C LEU A 10 -14.13 -6.68 -17.20
N SER A 11 -15.21 -6.85 -17.94
CA SER A 11 -15.21 -7.27 -19.34
C SER A 11 -15.82 -6.15 -20.18
N ILE A 12 -15.01 -5.54 -21.06
CA ILE A 12 -15.44 -4.44 -21.92
C ILE A 12 -15.08 -4.82 -23.36
N GLY A 13 -16.05 -5.35 -24.10
CA GLY A 13 -15.82 -5.90 -25.44
C GLY A 13 -14.72 -6.99 -25.42
N LYS A 14 -13.63 -6.74 -26.15
CA LYS A 14 -12.45 -7.63 -26.20
C LYS A 14 -11.40 -7.34 -25.12
N THR A 15 -11.62 -6.34 -24.27
CA THR A 15 -10.71 -6.00 -23.18
C THR A 15 -11.14 -6.70 -21.89
N ARG A 16 -10.16 -7.25 -21.16
CA ARG A 16 -10.31 -7.76 -19.79
C ARG A 16 -9.50 -6.89 -18.86
N ARG A 17 -10.11 -6.41 -17.78
CA ARG A 17 -9.47 -5.54 -16.79
C ARG A 17 -9.59 -6.17 -15.40
N LEU A 18 -8.46 -6.24 -14.71
CA LEU A 18 -8.39 -6.58 -13.29
C LEU A 18 -8.16 -5.28 -12.52
N VAL A 19 -9.02 -4.98 -11.56
CA VAL A 19 -8.87 -3.87 -10.62
C VAL A 19 -8.60 -4.47 -9.25
N LEU A 20 -7.44 -4.13 -8.69
CA LEU A 20 -7.07 -4.45 -7.32
C LEU A 20 -7.20 -3.17 -6.50
N LYS A 21 -8.03 -3.19 -5.47
CA LYS A 21 -8.21 -2.07 -4.53
C LYS A 21 -7.43 -2.33 -3.26
N ASP A 22 -6.98 -1.27 -2.60
CA ASP A 22 -6.30 -1.31 -1.30
C ASP A 22 -5.19 -2.39 -1.28
N CYS A 23 -4.27 -2.30 -2.24
CA CYS A 23 -3.13 -3.22 -2.32
C CYS A 23 -2.27 -3.09 -1.06
N VAL A 24 -1.81 -4.22 -0.55
CA VAL A 24 -1.06 -4.30 0.72
C VAL A 24 0.33 -4.88 0.47
N LEU A 25 1.29 -4.55 1.34
CA LEU A 25 2.71 -4.87 1.12
C LEU A 25 2.99 -6.38 1.02
N ASN A 26 2.17 -7.23 1.65
CA ASN A 26 2.28 -8.69 1.53
C ASN A 26 1.94 -9.23 0.12
N GLU A 27 1.40 -8.39 -0.77
CA GLU A 27 1.13 -8.72 -2.17
C GLU A 27 2.29 -8.30 -3.08
N ASN A 28 3.32 -7.63 -2.56
CA ASN A 28 4.48 -7.23 -3.34
C ASN A 28 5.19 -8.45 -3.97
N ASN A 29 5.76 -8.26 -5.15
CA ASN A 29 6.41 -9.30 -5.96
C ASN A 29 5.49 -10.44 -6.42
N SER A 30 4.16 -10.30 -6.28
CA SER A 30 3.21 -11.26 -6.82
C SER A 30 3.19 -11.23 -8.35
N THR A 31 2.94 -12.38 -8.98
CA THR A 31 2.74 -12.45 -10.44
C THR A 31 1.26 -12.42 -10.76
N ILE A 32 0.84 -11.49 -11.63
CA ILE A 32 -0.51 -11.43 -12.19
C ILE A 32 -0.46 -12.06 -13.58
N THR A 33 -1.35 -13.01 -13.85
CA THR A 33 -1.45 -13.68 -15.15
C THR A 33 -2.85 -13.51 -15.71
N CYS A 34 -2.92 -13.06 -16.96
CA CYS A 34 -4.13 -13.10 -17.78
C CYS A 34 -3.98 -14.28 -18.75
N ALA A 35 -4.80 -15.31 -18.59
CA ALA A 35 -4.78 -16.50 -19.44
C ALA A 35 -6.11 -16.62 -20.19
N LEU A 36 -6.03 -16.85 -21.50
CA LEU A 36 -7.17 -17.27 -22.32
C LEU A 36 -7.29 -18.79 -22.34
N ASP A 37 -6.15 -19.47 -22.47
CA ASP A 37 -5.98 -20.92 -22.42
C ASP A 37 -4.59 -21.26 -21.85
N GLU A 38 -4.19 -22.53 -21.88
CA GLU A 38 -2.92 -22.99 -21.32
C GLU A 38 -1.68 -22.42 -22.04
N THR A 39 -1.82 -22.16 -23.34
CA THR A 39 -0.76 -21.69 -24.24
C THR A 39 -0.78 -20.18 -24.44
N THR A 40 -1.96 -19.57 -24.41
CA THR A 40 -2.18 -18.14 -24.64
C THR A 40 -2.35 -17.43 -23.30
N LYS A 41 -1.23 -16.99 -22.72
CA LYS A 41 -1.21 -16.23 -21.47
C LYS A 41 -0.18 -15.10 -21.50
N THR A 42 -0.46 -14.05 -20.75
CA THR A 42 0.47 -12.94 -20.51
C THR A 42 0.56 -12.70 -19.01
N SER A 43 1.77 -12.52 -18.51
CA SER A 43 2.03 -12.30 -17.09
C SER A 43 2.76 -10.98 -16.87
N GLY A 44 2.55 -10.38 -15.71
CA GLY A 44 3.26 -9.19 -15.24
C GLY A 44 3.47 -9.26 -13.73
N GLN A 45 4.49 -8.58 -13.24
CA GLN A 45 4.78 -8.52 -11.81
C GLN A 45 4.03 -7.34 -11.16
N LEU A 46 3.40 -7.60 -10.03
CA LEU A 46 2.82 -6.59 -9.15
C LEU A 46 3.89 -6.14 -8.16
N ILE A 47 4.27 -4.86 -8.25
CA ILE A 47 5.14 -4.21 -7.28
C ILE A 47 4.29 -3.27 -6.44
N VAL A 48 4.13 -3.60 -5.16
CA VAL A 48 3.47 -2.74 -4.18
C VAL A 48 4.55 -1.98 -3.44
N LYS A 49 4.59 -0.67 -3.67
CA LYS A 49 5.50 0.21 -2.94
C LYS A 49 4.89 0.51 -1.59
N GLU A 50 5.69 0.33 -0.54
CA GLU A 50 5.33 0.79 0.79
C GLU A 50 5.13 2.31 0.79
N GLU A 51 4.18 2.79 1.58
CA GLU A 51 4.05 4.22 1.84
C GLU A 51 5.37 4.74 2.42
N PRO A 52 5.87 5.94 2.05
CA PRO A 52 7.05 6.52 2.71
C PRO A 52 6.84 6.67 4.21
N PHE A 53 7.92 6.63 4.98
CA PHE A 53 7.85 6.96 6.40
C PHE A 53 7.56 8.45 6.56
N ASP A 54 6.60 8.78 7.42
CA ASP A 54 6.25 10.17 7.69
C ASP A 54 5.78 10.37 9.14
N PHE A 55 5.97 11.60 9.63
CA PHE A 55 5.42 12.07 10.88
C PHE A 55 3.98 12.53 10.65
N THR A 56 3.02 11.70 11.05
CA THR A 56 1.59 12.03 10.98
C THR A 56 1.21 13.14 11.95
N ASP A 57 1.94 13.27 13.07
CA ASP A 57 1.91 14.47 13.90
C ASP A 57 3.34 14.94 14.18
N LYS A 58 3.65 16.15 13.72
CA LYS A 58 4.99 16.73 13.77
C LYS A 58 5.29 17.28 15.16
N LEU A 59 6.57 17.27 15.52
CA LEU A 59 7.05 17.96 16.71
C LEU A 59 6.70 19.45 16.65
N LYS A 60 6.14 19.94 17.75
CA LYS A 60 5.78 21.35 17.92
C LYS A 60 6.84 22.06 18.74
N ASN A 61 7.10 23.31 18.40
CA ASN A 61 7.99 24.15 19.19
C ASN A 61 7.37 24.39 20.58
N LEU A 62 8.13 24.10 21.64
CA LEU A 62 7.72 24.35 23.03
C LEU A 62 8.60 25.45 23.63
N LYS A 63 7.97 26.38 24.34
CA LYS A 63 8.66 27.33 25.21
C LYS A 63 8.36 26.95 26.66
N ILE A 64 9.39 26.48 27.36
CA ILE A 64 9.29 26.04 28.76
C ILE A 64 10.23 26.87 29.63
N LYS A 65 9.93 26.97 30.93
CA LYS A 65 10.78 27.71 31.87
C LYS A 65 12.01 26.89 32.25
N ARG A 66 13.07 27.60 32.64
CA ARG A 66 14.31 26.97 33.12
C ARG A 66 14.02 26.17 34.39
N GLY A 67 14.36 24.88 34.36
CA GLY A 67 14.14 23.96 35.48
C GLY A 67 12.92 23.04 35.31
N ASP A 68 12.03 23.34 34.37
CA ASP A 68 10.86 22.51 34.10
C ASP A 68 11.20 21.33 33.18
N LYS A 69 10.48 20.21 33.35
CA LYS A 69 10.59 19.05 32.45
C LYS A 69 10.04 19.40 31.06
N CYS A 70 10.83 19.12 30.02
CA CYS A 70 10.38 19.14 28.63
C CYS A 70 9.97 17.74 28.19
N GLU A 71 8.87 17.62 27.45
CA GLU A 71 8.52 16.38 26.76
C GLU A 71 8.08 16.71 25.33
N LEU A 72 8.69 16.02 24.38
CA LEU A 72 8.43 16.17 22.95
C LEU A 72 7.78 14.88 22.47
N GLN A 73 6.62 15.02 21.84
CA GLN A 73 5.85 13.90 21.33
C GLN A 73 5.53 14.13 19.85
N CYS A 74 5.66 13.07 19.07
CA CYS A 74 5.25 13.01 17.67
C CYS A 74 4.57 11.68 17.41
N THR A 75 3.84 11.59 16.30
CA THR A 75 3.24 10.35 15.81
C THR A 75 3.79 10.05 14.43
N VAL A 76 4.03 8.77 14.14
CA VAL A 76 4.60 8.28 12.88
C VAL A 76 3.64 7.31 12.20
N ASN A 77 3.71 7.18 10.88
CA ASN A 77 2.80 6.31 10.12
C ASN A 77 3.15 4.81 10.16
N LYS A 78 4.29 4.42 10.74
CA LYS A 78 4.71 3.02 10.87
C LYS A 78 5.04 2.65 12.31
N PRO A 79 4.65 1.44 12.78
CA PRO A 79 5.08 0.92 14.08
C PRO A 79 6.58 0.54 14.08
N ASN A 80 7.15 0.39 15.27
CA ASN A 80 8.51 -0.15 15.48
C ASN A 80 8.58 -1.65 15.27
#